data_AF-A0A9P4NWF7-F1
#
_entry.id   AF-A0A9P4NWF7-F1
#
_cell.length_a   1.000
_cell.length_b   1.000
_cell.length_c   1.000
_cell.angle_alpha   90.00
_cell.angle_beta   90.00
_cell.angle_gamma   90.00
#
_symmetry.space_group_name_H-M   'P 1'
#
loop_
_entity.id
_entity.type
_entity.pdbx_description
1 polymer ?
#
loop_
_entity_poly.entity_id
_entity_poly.type
_entity_poly.pdbx_seq_one_letter_code
_entity_poly.pdbx_strand_id
1 'polypeptide(L)'
;MKELDQKPCKPITWVFARASTELGNMGASVGTLIAIQLNQTYGQANVAIQGVDYEAGITGNIGGVGCSNKGVSESTRLLNLAHSKCPKSVVLVGAYSQGTACMHAAIPKLAQPVRDQIAAAVMFGDTKNTQEKGRIRGLKDDQFKIYCNKNDGVCGGGLNVNAGHFAYAPFIPEVVTYLKGAVTKAGYKAGAAPAAGGEE
;
A
#
# COMPACT_ATOMS: atom_id res chain seq x y z
N MET A 1 11.71 7.08 -0.38
CA MET A 1 11.93 5.68 0.06
C MET A 1 11.79 4.75 -1.14
N LYS A 2 12.89 4.16 -1.62
CA LYS A 2 12.91 3.31 -2.83
C LYS A 2 13.63 1.98 -2.56
N GLU A 3 13.41 1.37 -1.39
CA GLU A 3 14.21 0.23 -0.96
C GLU A 3 13.96 -1.02 -1.80
N LEU A 4 12.73 -1.29 -2.24
CA LEU A 4 12.47 -2.41 -3.14
C LEU A 4 13.22 -2.26 -4.46
N ASP A 5 13.27 -1.04 -5.02
CA ASP A 5 14.03 -0.79 -6.24
C ASP A 5 15.54 -0.95 -6.02
N GLN A 6 16.06 -0.35 -4.94
CA GLN A 6 17.50 -0.04 -4.83
C GLN A 6 18.29 -0.94 -3.87
N LYS A 7 17.63 -1.76 -3.05
CA LYS A 7 18.28 -2.56 -2.01
C LYS A 7 18.05 -4.07 -2.23
N PRO A 8 18.84 -4.93 -1.56
CA PRO A 8 18.56 -6.37 -1.50
C PRO A 8 17.18 -6.67 -0.91
N CYS A 9 16.67 -7.87 -1.16
CA CYS A 9 15.39 -8.30 -0.62
C CYS A 9 15.38 -8.30 0.91
N LYS A 10 14.24 -7.88 1.46
CA LYS A 10 13.92 -8.02 2.88
C LYS A 10 12.71 -8.94 3.03
N PRO A 11 12.55 -9.63 4.18
CA PRO A 11 11.43 -10.55 4.41
C PRO A 11 10.04 -9.92 4.30
N ILE A 12 9.91 -8.61 4.55
CA ILE A 12 8.66 -7.86 4.44
C ILE A 12 8.88 -6.72 3.46
N THR A 13 7.90 -6.45 2.59
CA THR A 13 7.91 -5.30 1.69
C THR A 13 6.65 -4.49 1.86
N TRP A 14 6.80 -3.20 2.16
CA TRP A 14 5.72 -2.23 2.27
C TRP A 14 5.72 -1.32 1.03
N VAL A 15 4.71 -1.48 0.18
CA VAL A 15 4.49 -0.63 -1.00
C VAL A 15 3.37 0.36 -0.71
N PHE A 16 3.64 1.66 -0.82
CA PHE A 16 2.68 2.71 -0.47
C PHE A 16 2.46 3.75 -1.57
N ALA A 17 1.20 4.04 -1.90
CA ALA A 17 0.82 5.17 -2.76
C ALA A 17 0.21 6.32 -1.92
N ARG A 18 0.87 7.48 -1.92
CA ARG A 18 0.52 8.64 -1.07
C ARG A 18 -0.73 9.39 -1.50
N ALA A 19 -1.19 10.35 -0.69
CA ALA A 19 -2.27 11.25 -1.10
C ALA A 19 -1.79 12.36 -2.04
N SER A 20 -2.74 13.01 -2.71
CA SER A 20 -2.44 14.19 -3.53
C SER A 20 -1.68 15.25 -2.74
N THR A 21 -0.73 15.91 -3.40
CA THR A 21 0.13 16.98 -2.87
C THR A 21 1.09 16.60 -1.74
N GLU A 22 1.07 15.36 -1.25
CA GLU A 22 2.04 14.95 -0.25
C GLU A 22 3.47 14.92 -0.82
N LEU A 23 4.44 15.24 0.02
CA LEU A 23 5.85 15.32 -0.37
C LEU A 23 6.51 13.94 -0.52
N GLY A 24 7.57 13.89 -1.32
CA GLY A 24 8.32 12.66 -1.59
C GLY A 24 7.44 11.58 -2.23
N ASN A 25 7.78 10.30 -2.06
CA ASN A 25 7.01 9.19 -2.62
C ASN A 25 6.20 8.39 -1.58
N MET A 26 6.41 8.62 -0.29
CA MET A 26 5.66 8.01 0.82
C MET A 26 4.61 8.95 1.42
N GLY A 27 4.70 10.24 1.13
CA GLY A 27 4.00 11.28 1.88
C GLY A 27 4.59 11.52 3.27
N ALA A 28 4.06 12.52 3.97
CA ALA A 28 4.50 12.90 5.31
C ALA A 28 3.52 12.43 6.42
N SER A 29 2.41 11.80 6.03
CA SER A 29 1.35 11.37 6.94
C SER A 29 1.29 9.85 7.09
N VAL A 30 0.19 9.22 6.67
CA VAL A 30 -0.16 7.81 6.91
C VAL A 30 0.94 6.85 6.47
N GLY A 31 1.46 7.01 5.25
CA GLY A 31 2.47 6.11 4.70
C GLY A 31 3.75 6.07 5.52
N THR A 32 4.25 7.24 5.92
CA THR A 32 5.47 7.38 6.72
C THR A 32 5.26 6.93 8.16
N LEU A 33 4.10 7.24 8.77
CA LEU A 33 3.77 6.77 10.12
C LEU A 33 3.70 5.24 10.21
N ILE A 34 3.08 4.58 9.23
CA ILE A 34 3.03 3.10 9.18
C ILE A 34 4.43 2.54 8.93
N ALA A 35 5.21 3.13 8.01
CA ALA A 35 6.57 2.67 7.73
C ALA A 35 7.46 2.72 8.98
N ILE A 36 7.36 3.78 9.78
CA ILE A 36 8.07 3.91 11.07
C ILE A 36 7.66 2.77 12.00
N GLN A 37 6.35 2.51 12.15
CA GLN A 37 5.84 1.47 13.05
C GLN A 37 6.22 0.05 12.62
N LEU A 38 6.22 -0.23 11.30
CA LEU A 38 6.69 -1.51 10.78
C LEU A 38 8.18 -1.70 11.07
N ASN A 39 9.00 -0.67 10.85
CA ASN A 39 10.42 -0.70 11.18
C ASN A 39 10.68 -0.86 12.69
N GLN A 40 9.86 -0.24 13.55
CA GLN A 40 9.93 -0.42 15.00
C GLN A 40 9.52 -1.84 15.42
N THR A 41 8.53 -2.42 14.74
CA THR A 41 8.02 -3.76 15.05
C THR A 41 8.97 -4.87 14.61
N TYR A 42 9.54 -4.75 13.41
CA TYR A 42 10.29 -5.84 12.77
C TYR A 42 11.79 -5.56 12.62
N GLY A 43 12.22 -4.31 12.84
CA GLY A 43 13.59 -3.86 12.57
C GLY A 43 13.79 -3.44 11.11
N GLN A 44 14.59 -2.39 10.90
CA GLN A 44 14.84 -1.81 9.58
C GLN A 44 15.49 -2.80 8.59
N ALA A 45 16.22 -3.80 9.09
CA ALA A 45 16.80 -4.85 8.26
C ALA A 45 15.73 -5.79 7.65
N ASN A 46 14.52 -5.84 8.23
CA ASN A 46 13.50 -6.81 7.85
C ASN A 46 12.35 -6.24 7.00
N VAL A 47 12.22 -4.91 6.91
CA VAL A 47 11.14 -4.26 6.16
C VAL A 47 11.72 -3.39 5.06
N ALA A 48 11.34 -3.66 3.81
CA ALA A 48 11.63 -2.81 2.66
C ALA A 48 10.55 -1.75 2.52
N ILE A 49 10.90 -0.47 2.66
CA ILE A 49 9.97 0.65 2.51
C ILE A 49 10.04 1.20 1.08
N GLN A 50 8.93 1.07 0.34
CA GLN A 50 8.82 1.49 -1.05
C GLN A 50 7.62 2.41 -1.27
N GLY A 51 7.89 3.66 -1.64
CA GLY A 51 6.85 4.57 -2.11
C GLY A 51 6.65 4.47 -3.62
N VAL A 52 5.41 4.58 -4.09
CA VAL A 52 5.09 4.73 -5.51
C VAL A 52 5.54 6.13 -5.95
N ASP A 53 6.42 6.19 -6.94
CA ASP A 53 6.99 7.44 -7.44
C ASP A 53 6.15 8.02 -8.59
N TYR A 54 5.20 8.89 -8.23
CA TYR A 54 4.32 9.59 -9.16
C TYR A 54 4.01 11.01 -8.66
N GLU A 55 3.41 11.83 -9.51
CA GLU A 55 3.25 13.26 -9.28
C GLU A 55 2.35 13.58 -8.08
N ALA A 56 1.34 12.75 -7.83
CA ALA A 56 0.27 12.99 -6.86
C ALA A 56 -0.41 14.37 -7.04
N GLY A 57 -0.54 14.87 -8.28
CA GLY A 57 -1.21 16.13 -8.57
C GLY A 57 -2.73 16.00 -8.42
N ILE A 58 -3.40 17.05 -7.94
CA ILE A 58 -4.86 17.05 -7.68
C ILE A 58 -5.66 16.67 -8.94
N THR A 59 -5.25 17.16 -10.10
CA THR A 59 -5.89 16.87 -11.40
C THR A 59 -5.94 15.39 -11.73
N GLY A 60 -5.03 14.58 -11.18
CA GLY A 60 -5.04 13.13 -11.34
C GLY A 60 -6.28 12.44 -10.74
N ASN A 61 -7.04 13.10 -9.85
CA ASN A 61 -8.31 12.55 -9.33
C ASN A 61 -9.46 12.70 -10.32
N ILE A 62 -9.34 13.60 -11.31
CA ILE A 62 -10.44 13.98 -12.20
C ILE A 62 -10.44 13.07 -13.43
N GLY A 63 -11.57 12.40 -13.67
CA GLY A 63 -11.76 11.53 -14.82
C GLY A 63 -11.00 10.20 -14.74
N GLY A 64 -11.19 9.37 -15.78
CA GLY A 64 -10.55 8.07 -15.92
C GLY A 64 -10.67 7.20 -14.66
N VAL A 65 -9.54 6.65 -14.21
CA VAL A 65 -9.47 5.78 -13.03
C VAL A 65 -9.24 6.54 -11.72
N GLY A 66 -9.27 7.88 -11.71
CA GLY A 66 -9.01 8.70 -10.51
C GLY A 66 -7.56 8.70 -10.01
N CYS A 67 -6.61 8.32 -10.85
CA CYS A 67 -5.17 8.46 -10.61
C CYS A 67 -4.46 8.73 -11.94
N SER A 68 -3.26 9.33 -11.91
CA SER A 68 -2.44 9.51 -13.11
C SER A 68 -2.00 8.18 -13.70
N ASN A 69 -1.84 8.11 -15.03
CA ASN A 69 -1.34 6.92 -15.72
C ASN A 69 -0.01 6.43 -15.13
N LYS A 70 0.89 7.36 -14.77
CA LYS A 70 2.16 7.05 -14.12
C LYS A 70 1.97 6.42 -12.74
N GLY A 71 1.05 6.93 -11.91
CA GLY A 71 0.76 6.34 -10.60
C GLY A 71 0.25 4.90 -10.73
N VAL A 72 -0.59 4.64 -11.71
CA VAL A 72 -1.09 3.28 -12.00
C VAL A 72 0.00 2.37 -12.54
N SER A 73 0.79 2.83 -13.52
CA SER A 73 1.87 2.03 -14.12
C SER A 73 2.97 1.73 -13.10
N GLU A 74 3.33 2.70 -12.26
CA GLU A 74 4.37 2.53 -11.25
C GLU A 74 3.91 1.63 -10.11
N SER A 75 2.65 1.75 -9.66
CA SER A 75 2.06 0.78 -8.71
C SER A 75 2.08 -0.64 -9.27
N THR A 76 1.69 -0.79 -10.55
CA THR A 76 1.71 -2.09 -11.24
C THR A 76 3.13 -2.64 -11.35
N ARG A 77 4.11 -1.80 -11.71
CA ARG A 77 5.51 -2.17 -11.83
C ARG A 77 6.09 -2.62 -10.49
N LEU A 78 5.84 -1.88 -9.41
CA LEU A 78 6.40 -2.17 -8.08
C LEU A 78 5.83 -3.46 -7.49
N LEU A 79 4.54 -3.76 -7.70
CA LEU A 79 3.95 -5.02 -7.25
C LEU A 79 4.49 -6.21 -8.04
N ASN A 80 4.66 -6.08 -9.35
CA ASN A 80 5.35 -7.09 -10.15
C ASN A 80 6.83 -7.24 -9.77
N LEU A 81 7.51 -6.14 -9.45
CA LEU A 81 8.91 -6.15 -9.02
C LEU A 81 9.07 -6.86 -7.67
N ALA A 82 8.15 -6.64 -6.71
CA ALA A 82 8.17 -7.36 -5.44
C ALA A 82 8.09 -8.87 -5.67
N HIS A 83 7.27 -9.30 -6.63
CA HIS A 83 7.13 -10.71 -7.01
C HIS A 83 8.35 -11.29 -7.71
N SER A 84 8.86 -10.60 -8.73
CA SER A 84 9.99 -11.11 -9.52
C SER A 84 11.32 -11.04 -8.77
N LYS A 85 11.57 -9.94 -8.04
CA LYS A 85 12.83 -9.72 -7.32
C LYS A 85 12.84 -10.45 -5.98
N CYS A 86 11.73 -10.42 -5.24
CA CYS A 86 11.65 -10.90 -3.86
C CYS A 86 10.45 -11.86 -3.65
N PRO A 87 10.39 -13.01 -4.35
CA PRO A 87 9.22 -13.90 -4.33
C PRO A 87 8.89 -14.47 -2.95
N LYS A 88 9.86 -14.49 -2.03
CA LYS A 88 9.67 -14.93 -0.63
C LYS A 88 9.26 -13.82 0.33
N SER A 89 9.24 -12.56 -0.12
CA SER A 89 8.85 -11.43 0.72
C SER A 89 7.34 -11.44 0.96
N VAL A 90 6.94 -11.15 2.18
CA VAL A 90 5.55 -10.83 2.52
C VAL A 90 5.26 -9.42 2.01
N VAL A 91 4.38 -9.30 1.00
CA VAL A 91 4.04 -8.01 0.41
C VAL A 91 2.83 -7.41 1.12
N LEU A 92 3.03 -6.23 1.68
CA LEU A 92 2.01 -5.38 2.28
C LEU A 92 1.81 -4.16 1.38
N VAL A 93 0.56 -3.81 1.13
CA VAL A 93 0.18 -2.67 0.29
C VAL A 93 -0.57 -1.65 1.14
N GLY A 94 -0.29 -0.37 0.92
CA GLY A 94 -1.12 0.69 1.46
C GLY A 94 -1.32 1.82 0.48
N ALA A 95 -2.40 2.57 0.66
CA ALA A 95 -2.56 3.82 -0.06
C ALA A 95 -3.51 4.79 0.63
N TYR A 96 -3.35 6.08 0.36
CA TYR A 96 -4.18 7.14 0.93
C TYR A 96 -4.73 8.07 -0.17
N SER A 97 -6.03 8.43 -0.10
CA SER A 97 -6.69 9.37 -1.01
C SER A 97 -6.52 8.97 -2.49
N GLN A 98 -5.97 9.82 -3.35
CA GLN A 98 -5.66 9.49 -4.75
C GLN A 98 -4.86 8.19 -4.92
N GLY A 99 -3.94 7.89 -4.00
CA GLY A 99 -3.15 6.65 -4.05
C GLY A 99 -4.03 5.39 -4.04
N THR A 100 -5.18 5.43 -3.36
CA THR A 100 -6.13 4.30 -3.32
C THR A 100 -6.66 4.00 -4.72
N ALA A 101 -7.01 5.04 -5.49
CA ALA A 101 -7.42 4.89 -6.87
C ALA A 101 -6.30 4.32 -7.75
N CYS A 102 -5.04 4.68 -7.50
CA CYS A 102 -3.90 4.07 -8.20
C CYS A 102 -3.84 2.56 -7.96
N MET A 103 -4.02 2.12 -6.70
CA MET A 103 -4.03 0.70 -6.33
C MET A 103 -5.25 -0.05 -6.87
N HIS A 104 -6.44 0.55 -6.81
CA HIS A 104 -7.67 0.01 -7.44
C HIS A 104 -7.52 -0.19 -8.95
N ALA A 105 -6.76 0.66 -9.63
CA ALA A 105 -6.49 0.52 -11.05
C ALA A 105 -5.35 -0.44 -11.38
N ALA A 106 -4.40 -0.63 -10.46
CA ALA A 106 -3.21 -1.46 -10.66
C ALA A 106 -3.46 -2.94 -10.32
N ILE A 107 -4.00 -3.23 -9.14
CA ILE A 107 -4.14 -4.59 -8.61
C ILE A 107 -4.94 -5.53 -9.53
N PRO A 108 -6.06 -5.11 -10.16
CA PRO A 108 -6.81 -6.00 -11.04
C PRO A 108 -6.05 -6.44 -12.30
N LYS A 109 -5.01 -5.70 -12.70
CA LYS A 109 -4.17 -5.99 -13.87
C LYS A 109 -3.06 -6.98 -13.57
N LEU A 110 -2.82 -7.31 -12.30
CA LEU A 110 -1.76 -8.22 -11.89
C LEU A 110 -2.16 -9.68 -12.16
N ALA A 111 -1.17 -10.50 -12.52
CA ALA A 111 -1.35 -11.94 -12.59
C ALA A 111 -1.69 -12.51 -11.19
N GLN A 112 -2.41 -13.63 -11.15
CA GLN A 112 -2.85 -14.25 -9.90
C GLN A 112 -1.71 -14.49 -8.90
N PRO A 113 -0.52 -15.01 -9.29
CA PRO A 113 0.58 -15.23 -8.33
C PRO A 113 1.08 -13.95 -7.65
N VAL A 114 1.03 -12.81 -8.35
CA VAL A 114 1.42 -11.50 -7.79
C VAL A 114 0.37 -11.04 -6.77
N ARG A 115 -0.93 -11.26 -7.06
CA ARG A 115 -2.02 -10.95 -6.12
C ARG A 115 -2.00 -11.86 -4.89
N ASP A 116 -1.63 -13.12 -5.06
CA ASP A 116 -1.53 -14.09 -3.97
C ASP A 116 -0.38 -13.76 -3.00
N GLN A 117 0.68 -13.10 -3.49
CA GLN A 117 1.77 -12.63 -2.63
C GLN A 117 1.41 -11.42 -1.77
N ILE A 118 0.36 -10.66 -2.14
CA ILE A 118 -0.15 -9.55 -1.33
C ILE A 118 -0.84 -10.14 -0.10
N ALA A 119 -0.16 -10.09 1.04
CA ALA A 119 -0.67 -10.61 2.31
C ALA A 119 -1.76 -9.72 2.91
N ALA A 120 -1.63 -8.40 2.75
CA ALA A 120 -2.65 -7.44 3.13
C ALA A 120 -2.54 -6.13 2.34
N ALA A 121 -3.68 -5.49 2.09
CA ALA A 121 -3.79 -4.15 1.51
C ALA A 121 -4.63 -3.23 2.41
N VAL A 122 -4.17 -2.03 2.71
CA VAL A 122 -4.92 -1.04 3.52
C VAL A 122 -5.15 0.27 2.76
N MET A 123 -6.41 0.68 2.63
CA MET A 123 -6.79 1.89 1.90
C MET A 123 -7.36 2.93 2.85
N PHE A 124 -6.84 4.15 2.82
CA PHE A 124 -7.29 5.27 3.68
C PHE A 124 -7.98 6.33 2.82
N GLY A 125 -9.17 6.78 3.23
CA GLY A 125 -9.91 7.79 2.47
C GLY A 125 -10.09 7.36 1.02
N ASP A 126 -10.60 6.15 0.85
CA ASP A 126 -10.65 5.47 -0.44
C ASP A 126 -11.62 6.17 -1.39
N THR A 127 -11.06 6.82 -2.41
CA THR A 127 -11.81 7.61 -3.40
C THR A 127 -12.61 6.76 -4.37
N LYS A 128 -12.41 5.44 -4.34
CA LYS A 128 -13.15 4.44 -5.13
C LYS A 128 -14.03 3.54 -4.28
N ASN A 129 -14.12 3.79 -2.97
CA ASN A 129 -14.90 2.96 -2.05
C ASN A 129 -16.34 2.73 -2.53
N THR A 130 -17.07 3.78 -2.86
CA THR A 130 -18.47 3.65 -3.32
C THR A 130 -18.56 2.97 -4.69
N GLN A 131 -17.67 3.34 -5.61
CA GLN A 131 -17.64 2.85 -6.99
C GLN A 131 -17.26 1.36 -7.06
N GLU A 132 -16.44 0.90 -6.11
CA GLU A 132 -15.99 -0.49 -5.99
C GLU A 132 -16.72 -1.26 -4.89
N LYS A 133 -17.78 -0.68 -4.29
CA LYS A 133 -18.63 -1.30 -3.26
C LYS A 133 -17.83 -1.80 -2.05
N GLY A 134 -16.83 -1.05 -1.64
CA GLY A 134 -15.96 -1.38 -0.52
C GLY A 134 -15.08 -2.60 -0.76
N ARG A 135 -14.70 -2.88 -2.01
CA ARG A 135 -13.84 -4.01 -2.38
C ARG A 135 -12.66 -3.57 -3.22
N ILE A 136 -11.59 -4.36 -3.19
CA ILE A 136 -10.47 -4.23 -4.14
C ILE A 136 -10.54 -5.42 -5.11
N ARG A 137 -10.91 -5.16 -6.37
CA ARG A 137 -11.03 -6.23 -7.39
C ARG A 137 -9.72 -7.02 -7.50
N GLY A 138 -9.83 -8.35 -7.47
CA GLY A 138 -8.69 -9.27 -7.57
C GLY A 138 -8.06 -9.66 -6.23
N LEU A 139 -8.45 -9.02 -5.12
CA LEU A 139 -8.11 -9.49 -3.77
C LEU A 139 -9.31 -10.17 -3.13
N LYS A 140 -9.04 -11.16 -2.27
CA LYS A 140 -10.05 -11.78 -1.39
C LYS A 140 -10.45 -10.80 -0.28
N ASP A 141 -11.67 -10.94 0.24
CA ASP A 141 -12.20 -10.05 1.29
C ASP A 141 -11.35 -10.07 2.59
N ASP A 142 -10.55 -11.12 2.82
CA ASP A 142 -9.63 -11.21 3.96
C ASP A 142 -8.24 -10.61 3.70
N GLN A 143 -7.94 -10.20 2.46
CA GLN A 143 -6.65 -9.61 2.05
C GLN A 143 -6.64 -8.08 2.06
N PHE A 144 -7.75 -7.42 2.39
CA PHE A 144 -7.75 -5.97 2.47
C PHE A 144 -8.61 -5.40 3.59
N LYS A 145 -8.33 -4.14 3.94
CA LYS A 145 -9.16 -3.33 4.82
C LYS A 145 -9.22 -1.89 4.34
N ILE A 146 -10.43 -1.37 4.21
CA ILE A 146 -10.69 0.02 3.82
C ILE A 146 -11.03 0.82 5.08
N TYR A 147 -10.27 1.88 5.33
CA TYR A 147 -10.47 2.85 6.39
C TYR A 147 -11.08 4.11 5.79
N CYS A 148 -12.38 4.27 6.02
CA CYS A 148 -13.12 5.47 5.68
C CYS A 148 -13.65 6.10 6.96
N ASN A 149 -13.16 7.29 7.29
CA ASN A 149 -13.74 8.06 8.39
C ASN A 149 -15.21 8.37 8.05
N LYS A 150 -16.13 8.25 9.01
CA LYS A 150 -17.56 8.51 8.81
C LYS A 150 -17.83 9.89 8.21
N ASN A 151 -16.99 10.87 8.54
CA ASN A 151 -17.10 12.23 8.05
C ASN A 151 -16.27 12.50 6.78
N ASP A 152 -15.56 11.52 6.23
CA ASP A 152 -14.78 11.70 5.00
C ASP A 152 -15.68 11.72 3.77
N GLY A 153 -15.73 12.89 3.12
CA GLY A 153 -16.56 13.12 1.95
C GLY A 153 -16.10 12.41 0.68
N VAL A 154 -14.86 11.91 0.60
CA VAL A 154 -14.38 11.23 -0.61
C VAL A 154 -14.84 9.77 -0.69
N CYS A 155 -15.06 9.13 0.45
CA CYS A 155 -15.50 7.73 0.52
C CYS A 155 -16.93 7.55 0.02
N GLY A 156 -17.74 8.62 0.02
CA GLY A 156 -19.12 8.65 -0.49
C GLY A 156 -19.24 8.76 -2.01
N GLY A 157 -18.15 8.60 -2.77
CA GLY A 157 -18.17 8.57 -4.24
C GLY A 157 -17.96 9.93 -4.92
N GLY A 158 -17.79 11.00 -4.13
CA GLY A 158 -17.37 12.31 -4.62
C GLY A 158 -15.89 12.58 -4.36
N LEU A 159 -15.43 13.79 -4.71
CA LEU A 159 -14.11 14.32 -4.35
C LEU A 159 -14.24 15.44 -3.31
N ASN A 160 -15.14 15.26 -2.34
CA ASN A 160 -15.34 16.24 -1.27
C ASN A 160 -14.27 16.04 -0.17
N VAL A 161 -13.13 16.69 -0.36
CA VAL A 161 -12.03 16.70 0.60
C VAL A 161 -12.39 17.63 1.77
N ASN A 162 -12.52 17.06 2.96
CA ASN A 162 -12.92 17.78 4.17
C ASN A 162 -12.03 17.38 5.37
N ALA A 163 -12.31 17.92 6.56
CA ALA A 163 -11.53 17.61 7.76
C ALA A 163 -11.49 16.11 8.11
N GLY A 164 -12.57 15.37 7.82
CA GLY A 164 -12.63 13.92 8.01
C GLY A 164 -11.61 13.18 7.14
N HIS A 165 -11.34 13.70 5.94
CA HIS A 165 -10.36 13.14 5.01
C HIS A 165 -8.93 13.23 5.54
N PHE A 166 -8.61 14.16 6.44
CA PHE A 166 -7.27 14.31 7.01
C PHE A 166 -7.08 13.60 8.36
N ALA A 167 -8.13 12.94 8.86
CA ALA A 167 -8.17 12.38 10.21
C ALA A 167 -7.91 10.85 10.24
N TYR A 168 -6.82 10.40 9.60
CA TYR A 168 -6.47 8.96 9.52
C TYR A 168 -5.41 8.49 10.52
N ALA A 169 -4.66 9.40 11.14
CA ALA A 169 -3.65 9.06 12.14
C ALA A 169 -4.18 8.21 13.32
N PRO A 170 -5.42 8.40 13.83
CA PRO A 170 -5.95 7.56 14.90
C PRO A 170 -6.13 6.08 14.54
N PHE A 171 -6.23 5.72 13.26
CA PHE A 171 -6.38 4.32 12.83
C PHE A 171 -5.04 3.57 12.80
N ILE A 172 -3.90 4.26 12.87
CA ILE A 172 -2.57 3.68 12.67
C ILE A 172 -2.30 2.50 13.63
N PRO A 173 -2.61 2.53 14.94
CA PRO A 173 -2.39 1.38 15.83
C PRO A 173 -3.17 0.13 15.40
N GLU A 174 -4.42 0.31 14.98
CA GLU A 174 -5.28 -0.78 14.51
C GLU A 174 -4.77 -1.34 13.18
N VAL A 175 -4.36 -0.46 12.26
CA VAL A 175 -3.75 -0.82 10.98
C VAL A 175 -2.51 -1.66 11.19
N VAL A 176 -1.59 -1.21 12.05
CA VAL A 176 -0.35 -1.95 12.34
C VAL A 176 -0.69 -3.32 12.91
N THR A 177 -1.71 -3.43 13.77
CA THR A 177 -2.19 -4.72 14.27
C THR A 177 -2.70 -5.63 13.15
N TYR A 178 -3.51 -5.10 12.23
CA TYR A 178 -4.01 -5.84 11.06
C TYR A 178 -2.86 -6.33 10.16
N LEU A 179 -1.92 -5.44 9.82
CA LEU A 179 -0.74 -5.77 9.01
C LEU A 179 0.14 -6.82 9.69
N LYS A 180 0.33 -6.73 11.01
CA LYS A 180 1.06 -7.76 11.78
C LYS A 180 0.40 -9.12 11.69
N GLY A 181 -0.93 -9.17 11.82
CA GLY A 181 -1.70 -10.41 11.66
C GLY A 181 -1.50 -11.04 10.28
N ALA A 182 -1.50 -10.23 9.22
CA ALA A 182 -1.24 -10.70 7.86
C ALA A 182 0.20 -11.23 7.69
N VAL A 183 1.19 -10.55 8.26
CA VAL A 183 2.60 -11.00 8.27
C VAL A 183 2.77 -12.34 8.99
N THR A 184 2.12 -12.51 10.15
CA THR A 184 2.13 -13.78 10.88
C THR A 184 1.42 -14.89 10.10
N LYS A 185 0.27 -14.60 9.49
CA LYS A 185 -0.47 -15.56 8.64
C LYS A 185 0.34 -15.99 7.41
N ALA A 186 1.16 -15.09 6.85
CA ALA A 186 2.08 -15.38 5.76
C ALA A 186 3.33 -16.19 6.20
N GLY A 187 3.45 -16.54 7.49
CA GLY A 187 4.48 -17.44 8.01
C GLY A 187 5.79 -16.76 8.42
N TYR A 188 5.87 -15.43 8.40
CA TYR A 188 7.06 -14.73 8.91
C TYR A 188 7.17 -14.90 10.43
N LYS A 189 8.34 -15.37 10.89
CA LYS A 189 8.70 -15.48 12.30
C LYS A 189 9.85 -14.51 12.58
N ALA A 190 9.64 -13.57 13.51
CA ALA A 190 10.70 -12.66 13.95
C ALA A 190 11.88 -13.48 14.49
N GLY A 191 13.10 -13.20 14.01
CA GLY A 191 14.32 -13.92 14.38
C GLY A 191 14.75 -15.05 13.43
N ALA A 192 13.97 -15.37 12.39
CA ALA A 192 14.48 -16.17 11.28
C ALA A 192 15.48 -15.32 10.50
N ALA A 193 16.76 -15.69 10.52
CA ALA A 193 17.80 -15.05 9.72
C ALA A 193 17.34 -14.99 8.25
N PRO A 194 17.71 -13.93 7.49
CA PRO A 194 17.44 -13.92 6.07
C PRO A 194 18.06 -15.18 5.48
N ALA A 195 17.25 -15.99 4.78
CA ALA A 195 17.78 -17.10 4.01
C ALA A 195 18.78 -16.49 3.03
N ALA A 196 20.07 -16.73 3.27
CA ALA A 196 21.12 -16.44 2.32
C ALA A 196 20.68 -17.12 1.01
N GLY A 197 20.32 -16.31 0.01
CA GLY A 197 20.16 -16.80 -1.34
C GLY A 197 21.53 -17.32 -1.75
N GLY A 198 21.65 -18.63 -1.89
CA GLY A 198 22.83 -19.25 -2.46
C GLY A 198 23.03 -18.69 -3.87
N GLU A 199 24.17 -18.06 -4.08
CA GLU A 199 24.81 -18.03 -5.38
C GLU A 199 25.47 -19.40 -5.56
N GLU A 200 24.92 -20.20 -6.49
CA GLU A 200 25.71 -21.11 -7.31
C GLU A 200 25.95 -20.44 -8.66
#